data_AF-A0A0G1WKE3-F1
#
_entry.id   AF-A0A0G1WKE3-F1
#
_cell.length_a   1.000
_cell.length_b   1.000
_cell.length_c   1.000
_cell.angle_alpha   90.00
_cell.angle_beta   90.00
_cell.angle_gamma   90.00
#
_symmetry.space_group_name_H-M   'P 1'
#
loop_
_entity.id
_entity.type
_entity.pdbx_description
1 polymer ?
#
loop_
_entity_poly.entity_id
_entity_poly.type
_entity_poly.pdbx_seq_one_letter_code
_entity_poly.pdbx_strand_id
1 'polypeptide(L)'
;MVKAGVIYGHKKSKTHPRMRPFIAGNRNEIELLDPEAIFGGLAKAILFLKEKVKAGGSVLLVGTNPAAKSSVLSFAQGFKLPYVVTRWLGGTLTNFAVLNKRKQYYNDLKVKKESGALAKYTKKEQLEFSNEITKLAKFFDGLENLARLPDAIFIVDIKEHETAFREAKKTNVPVVAILDTDDDTDDVAYPIFANDHSKSSIEWVMEKIKEGIKNGE
;
A
#
# COMPACT_ATOMS: atom_id res chain seq x y z
N MET A 1 -4.17 -1.31 -20.63
CA MET A 1 -4.04 0.13 -20.38
C MET A 1 -5.32 0.91 -20.72
N VAL A 2 -5.63 1.23 -21.99
CA VAL A 2 -6.83 2.04 -22.33
C VAL A 2 -8.15 1.39 -21.90
N LYS A 3 -8.33 0.08 -22.19
CA LYS A 3 -9.52 -0.68 -21.75
C LYS A 3 -9.66 -0.77 -20.22
N ALA A 4 -8.54 -0.74 -19.50
CA ALA A 4 -8.49 -0.79 -18.04
C ALA A 4 -8.67 0.59 -17.40
N GLY A 5 -8.69 1.66 -18.20
CA GLY A 5 -8.88 3.03 -17.74
C GLY A 5 -7.63 3.69 -17.12
N VAL A 6 -6.44 3.12 -17.34
CA VAL A 6 -5.19 3.56 -16.67
C VAL A 6 -4.78 4.99 -17.04
N ILE A 7 -5.07 5.40 -18.28
CA ILE A 7 -4.66 6.69 -18.83
C ILE A 7 -5.53 7.87 -18.38
N TYR A 8 -6.70 7.61 -17.80
CA TYR A 8 -7.65 8.68 -17.47
C TYR A 8 -7.32 9.21 -16.09
N GLY A 9 -7.02 10.49 -15.94
CA GLY A 9 -6.87 11.12 -14.64
C GLY A 9 -8.13 11.84 -14.18
N HIS A 10 -7.92 12.96 -13.51
CA HIS A 10 -8.95 13.86 -13.02
C HIS A 10 -9.33 14.94 -14.01
N LYS A 11 -10.31 15.75 -13.59
CA LYS A 11 -10.64 17.01 -14.24
C LYS A 11 -9.46 17.98 -14.15
N LYS A 12 -9.24 18.75 -15.22
CA LYS A 12 -8.23 19.82 -15.30
C LYS A 12 -8.20 20.79 -14.10
N SER A 13 -9.34 21.00 -13.44
CA SER A 13 -9.44 21.89 -12.27
C SER A 13 -8.82 21.31 -10.99
N LYS A 14 -8.62 19.99 -10.93
CA LYS A 14 -8.00 19.31 -9.78
C LYS A 14 -6.51 19.04 -9.99
N THR A 15 -6.02 19.24 -11.20
CA THR A 15 -4.65 18.91 -11.61
C THR A 15 -3.61 19.63 -10.79
N HIS A 16 -2.64 18.86 -10.29
CA HIS A 16 -1.49 19.40 -9.61
C HIS A 16 -0.48 19.97 -10.63
N PRO A 17 0.08 21.18 -10.42
CA PRO A 17 0.98 21.81 -11.40
C PRO A 17 2.20 20.97 -11.78
N ARG A 18 2.71 20.15 -10.86
CA ARG A 18 3.87 19.27 -11.11
C ARG A 18 3.55 18.03 -11.94
N MET A 19 2.27 17.68 -12.08
CA MET A 19 1.85 16.57 -12.95
C MET A 19 1.81 16.96 -14.43
N ARG A 20 1.83 18.26 -14.76
CA ARG A 20 1.75 18.78 -16.15
C ARG A 20 2.72 18.12 -17.15
N PRO A 21 4.00 17.83 -16.81
CA PRO A 21 4.90 17.17 -17.74
C PRO A 21 4.51 15.72 -18.09
N PHE A 22 3.69 15.08 -17.25
CA PHE A 22 3.26 13.68 -17.40
C PHE A 22 1.85 13.56 -17.99
N ILE A 23 1.27 14.68 -18.44
CA ILE A 23 -0.07 14.75 -19.04
C ILE A 23 0.08 14.96 -20.54
N ALA A 24 -0.43 14.01 -21.34
CA ALA A 24 -0.41 14.07 -22.80
C ALA A 24 -1.48 14.99 -23.39
N GLY A 25 -2.60 15.19 -22.69
CA GLY A 25 -3.67 16.05 -23.19
C GLY A 25 -4.93 16.03 -22.34
N ASN A 26 -6.00 16.60 -22.87
CA ASN A 26 -7.30 16.66 -22.21
C ASN A 26 -8.41 16.20 -23.17
N ARG A 27 -9.35 15.40 -22.65
CA ARG A 27 -10.54 14.95 -23.38
C ARG A 27 -11.75 15.09 -22.48
N ASN A 28 -12.73 15.90 -22.91
CA ASN A 28 -13.96 16.16 -22.15
C ASN A 28 -13.69 16.58 -20.70
N GLU A 29 -12.78 17.54 -20.52
CA GLU A 29 -12.29 18.05 -19.23
C GLU A 29 -11.43 17.09 -18.40
N ILE A 30 -11.35 15.80 -18.76
CA ILE A 30 -10.50 14.80 -18.11
C ILE A 30 -9.10 14.85 -18.72
N GLU A 31 -8.09 14.93 -17.87
CA GLU A 31 -6.70 14.86 -18.28
C GLU A 31 -6.28 13.42 -18.58
N LEU A 32 -5.45 13.28 -19.61
CA LEU A 32 -4.92 12.00 -20.06
C LEU A 32 -3.44 11.93 -19.71
N LEU A 33 -3.07 10.93 -18.91
CA LEU A 33 -1.69 10.63 -18.59
C LEU A 33 -0.93 10.16 -19.83
N ASP A 34 0.33 10.60 -19.95
CA ASP A 34 1.21 10.22 -21.03
C ASP A 34 1.61 8.73 -20.95
N PRO A 35 1.27 7.91 -21.96
CA PRO A 35 1.68 6.51 -22.01
C PRO A 35 3.18 6.28 -21.80
N GLU A 36 4.04 7.15 -22.34
CA GLU A 36 5.50 6.99 -22.20
C GLU A 36 5.93 7.15 -20.74
N ALA A 37 5.40 8.17 -20.06
CA ALA A 37 5.61 8.37 -18.63
C ALA A 37 5.10 7.17 -17.80
N ILE A 38 3.91 6.64 -18.12
CA ILE A 38 3.33 5.46 -17.45
C ILE A 38 4.29 4.27 -17.55
N PHE A 39 4.72 3.92 -18.77
CA PHE A 39 5.62 2.78 -18.97
C PHE A 39 7.00 3.01 -18.34
N GLY A 40 7.55 4.22 -18.44
CA GLY A 40 8.84 4.56 -17.84
C GLY A 40 8.82 4.49 -16.31
N GLY A 41 7.79 5.03 -15.66
CA GLY A 41 7.60 4.95 -14.21
C GLY A 41 7.37 3.51 -13.74
N LEU A 42 6.50 2.78 -14.43
CA LEU A 42 6.21 1.38 -14.14
C LEU A 42 7.46 0.49 -14.25
N ALA A 43 8.26 0.65 -15.31
CA ALA A 43 9.48 -0.14 -15.50
C ALA A 43 10.50 0.09 -14.37
N LYS A 44 10.71 1.36 -13.97
CA LYS A 44 11.61 1.71 -12.86
C LYS A 44 11.13 1.13 -11.53
N ALA A 45 9.82 1.25 -11.24
CA ALA A 45 9.23 0.70 -10.03
C ALA A 45 9.32 -0.84 -9.99
N ILE A 46 9.09 -1.52 -11.11
CA ILE A 46 9.24 -2.97 -11.23
C ILE A 46 10.66 -3.41 -10.91
N LEU A 47 11.67 -2.76 -11.49
CA LEU A 47 13.08 -3.08 -11.25
C LEU A 47 13.42 -2.95 -9.75
N PHE A 48 13.05 -1.82 -9.15
CA PHE A 48 13.30 -1.58 -7.72
C PHE A 48 12.58 -2.60 -6.82
N LEU A 49 11.29 -2.83 -7.04
CA LEU A 49 10.50 -3.79 -6.24
C LEU A 49 11.05 -5.21 -6.40
N LYS A 50 11.46 -5.60 -7.61
CA LYS A 50 12.07 -6.89 -7.88
C LYS A 50 13.36 -7.08 -7.10
N GLU A 51 14.25 -6.09 -7.08
CA GLU A 51 15.48 -6.14 -6.29
C GLU A 51 15.20 -6.30 -4.78
N LYS A 52 14.23 -5.55 -4.26
CA LYS A 52 13.85 -5.65 -2.83
C LYS A 52 13.26 -7.00 -2.48
N VAL A 53 12.35 -7.53 -3.30
CA VAL A 53 11.74 -8.84 -3.07
C VAL A 53 12.78 -9.96 -3.19
N LYS A 54 13.67 -9.92 -4.19
CA LYS A 54 14.76 -10.91 -4.35
C LYS A 54 15.75 -10.91 -3.19
N ALA A 55 16.03 -9.75 -2.61
CA ALA A 55 16.88 -9.63 -1.43
C ALA A 55 16.20 -10.16 -0.15
N GLY A 56 14.94 -10.61 -0.21
CA GLY A 56 14.15 -10.98 0.97
C GLY A 56 13.76 -9.76 1.83
N GLY A 57 13.82 -8.56 1.25
CA GLY A 57 13.42 -7.32 1.91
C GLY A 57 11.91 -7.23 2.09
N SER A 58 11.48 -6.45 3.08
CA SER A 58 10.06 -6.23 3.35
C SER A 58 9.56 -4.97 2.62
N VAL A 59 8.58 -5.16 1.74
CA VAL A 59 7.85 -4.06 1.10
C VAL A 59 6.47 -3.97 1.76
N LEU A 60 6.18 -2.83 2.40
CA LEU A 60 4.88 -2.59 3.02
C LEU A 60 3.89 -2.02 2.00
N LEU A 61 2.80 -2.73 1.72
CA LEU A 61 1.76 -2.23 0.83
C LEU A 61 0.68 -1.45 1.59
N VAL A 62 0.27 -0.30 1.08
CA VAL A 62 -0.78 0.53 1.67
C VAL A 62 -1.81 0.88 0.60
N GLY A 63 -3.06 0.54 0.88
CA GLY A 63 -4.19 0.89 0.01
C GLY A 63 -5.50 0.63 0.73
N THR A 64 -6.01 1.67 1.39
CA THR A 64 -7.27 1.61 2.16
C THR A 64 -8.49 1.98 1.32
N ASN A 65 -8.28 2.52 0.12
CA ASN A 65 -9.33 2.85 -0.84
C ASN A 65 -10.08 1.58 -1.28
N PRO A 66 -11.43 1.58 -1.32
CA PRO A 66 -12.22 0.41 -1.73
C PRO A 66 -11.80 -0.19 -3.08
N ALA A 67 -11.37 0.66 -4.03
CA ALA A 67 -10.87 0.23 -5.33
C ALA A 67 -9.52 -0.54 -5.25
N ALA A 68 -8.69 -0.23 -4.26
CA ALA A 68 -7.35 -0.80 -4.10
C ALA A 68 -7.30 -2.04 -3.20
N LYS A 69 -8.24 -2.20 -2.26
CA LYS A 69 -8.18 -3.23 -1.20
C LYS A 69 -7.96 -4.64 -1.75
N SER A 70 -8.74 -5.06 -2.74
CA SER A 70 -8.65 -6.42 -3.30
C SER A 70 -7.31 -6.66 -4.00
N SER A 71 -6.82 -5.67 -4.75
CA SER A 71 -5.58 -5.73 -5.51
C SER A 71 -4.36 -5.77 -4.60
N VAL A 72 -4.33 -4.90 -3.59
CA VAL A 72 -3.28 -4.84 -2.57
C VAL A 72 -3.21 -6.15 -1.78
N LEU A 73 -4.37 -6.66 -1.33
CA LEU A 73 -4.43 -7.91 -0.57
C LEU A 73 -3.93 -9.11 -1.38
N SER A 74 -4.41 -9.27 -2.61
CA SER A 74 -4.01 -10.36 -3.51
C SER A 74 -2.51 -10.33 -3.84
N PHE A 75 -1.96 -9.13 -4.04
CA PHE A 75 -0.53 -8.94 -4.27
C PHE A 75 0.30 -9.30 -3.02
N ALA A 76 -0.09 -8.76 -1.86
CA ALA A 76 0.61 -8.99 -0.62
C ALA A 76 0.63 -10.47 -0.22
N GLN A 77 -0.50 -11.17 -0.35
CA GLN A 77 -0.59 -12.61 -0.09
C GLN A 77 0.26 -13.43 -1.07
N GLY A 78 0.30 -13.04 -2.35
CA GLY A 78 1.09 -13.73 -3.38
C GLY A 78 2.60 -13.74 -3.11
N PHE A 79 3.12 -12.69 -2.46
CA PHE A 79 4.55 -12.55 -2.12
C PHE A 79 4.83 -12.62 -0.61
N LYS A 80 3.83 -12.93 0.22
CA LYS A 80 3.90 -12.94 1.69
C LYS A 80 4.39 -11.60 2.30
N LEU A 81 4.10 -10.49 1.63
CA LEU A 81 4.49 -9.15 2.03
C LEU A 81 3.52 -8.55 3.07
N PRO A 82 4.00 -7.65 3.95
CA PRO A 82 3.12 -6.93 4.87
C PRO A 82 2.24 -5.90 4.14
N TYR A 83 1.02 -5.68 4.63
CA TYR A 83 0.04 -4.80 4.01
C TYR A 83 -0.87 -4.06 5.01
N VAL A 84 -1.46 -2.95 4.55
CA VAL A 84 -2.49 -2.18 5.26
C VAL A 84 -3.62 -1.84 4.29
N VAL A 85 -4.81 -2.43 4.51
CA VAL A 85 -5.99 -2.26 3.65
C VAL A 85 -7.21 -1.68 4.36
N THR A 86 -7.16 -1.53 5.68
CA THR A 86 -8.26 -1.05 6.51
C THR A 86 -8.08 0.41 6.87
N ARG A 87 -7.08 0.71 7.68
CA ARG A 87 -6.75 2.06 8.14
C ARG A 87 -5.28 2.14 8.52
N TRP A 88 -4.63 3.23 8.11
CA TRP A 88 -3.30 3.56 8.58
C TRP A 88 -3.33 4.04 10.04
N LEU A 89 -2.52 3.43 10.89
CA LEU A 89 -2.29 3.91 12.25
C LEU A 89 -1.15 4.92 12.23
N GLY A 90 -1.42 6.16 12.66
CA GLY A 90 -0.36 7.16 12.80
C GLY A 90 0.73 6.68 13.75
N GLY A 91 1.99 6.86 13.35
CA GLY A 91 3.15 6.34 14.06
C GLY A 91 3.58 4.94 13.65
N THR A 92 3.02 4.39 12.57
CA THR A 92 3.38 3.04 12.09
C THR A 92 4.84 2.92 11.72
N LEU A 93 5.42 3.96 11.10
CA LEU A 93 6.86 4.00 10.78
C LEU A 93 7.62 4.82 11.81
N THR A 94 7.11 6.00 12.18
CA THR A 94 7.84 6.93 13.06
C THR A 94 7.91 6.46 14.52
N ASN A 95 6.93 5.69 14.99
CA ASN A 95 6.90 5.11 16.34
C ASN A 95 6.83 3.57 16.28
N PHE A 96 7.65 2.98 15.41
CA PHE A 96 7.64 1.55 15.15
C PHE A 96 7.86 0.70 16.42
N ALA A 97 8.67 1.16 17.38
CA ALA A 97 8.91 0.43 18.62
C ALA A 97 7.62 0.19 19.44
N VAL A 98 6.75 1.20 19.55
CA VAL A 98 5.47 1.08 20.27
C VAL A 98 4.48 0.25 19.46
N LEU A 99 4.44 0.44 18.14
CA LEU A 99 3.60 -0.38 17.27
C LEU A 99 3.99 -1.86 17.36
N ASN A 100 5.28 -2.16 17.36
CA ASN A 100 5.78 -3.54 17.44
C ASN A 100 5.41 -4.20 18.78
N LYS A 101 5.47 -3.46 19.90
CA LYS A 101 4.98 -3.96 21.20
C LYS A 101 3.48 -4.28 21.16
N ARG A 102 2.67 -3.42 20.53
CA ARG A 102 1.22 -3.67 20.37
C ARG A 102 0.93 -4.86 19.46
N LYS A 103 1.71 -5.03 18.40
CA LYS A 103 1.65 -6.20 17.51
C LYS A 103 2.02 -7.49 18.26
N GLN A 104 3.07 -7.48 19.06
CA GLN A 104 3.45 -8.62 19.89
C GLN A 104 2.33 -9.01 20.86
N TYR A 105 1.73 -8.03 21.52
CA TYR A 105 0.56 -8.26 22.38
C TYR A 105 -0.62 -8.89 21.61
N TYR A 106 -0.90 -8.44 20.39
CA TYR A 106 -1.91 -9.06 19.52
C TYR A 106 -1.58 -10.54 19.22
N ASN A 107 -0.34 -10.82 18.83
CA ASN A 107 0.10 -12.20 18.55
C ASN A 107 -0.02 -13.10 19.80
N ASP A 108 0.34 -12.59 20.98
CA ASP A 108 0.21 -13.32 22.24
C ASP A 108 -1.25 -13.65 22.56
N LEU A 109 -2.17 -12.71 22.32
CA LEU A 109 -3.61 -12.95 22.49
C LEU A 109 -4.14 -14.02 21.54
N LYS A 110 -3.67 -14.03 20.28
CA LYS A 110 -4.03 -15.03 19.27
C LYS A 110 -3.56 -16.43 19.71
N VAL A 111 -2.31 -16.55 20.16
CA VAL A 111 -1.74 -17.81 20.68
C VAL A 111 -2.48 -18.29 21.93
N LYS A 112 -2.83 -17.39 22.87
CA LYS A 112 -3.61 -17.74 24.07
C LYS A 112 -5.02 -18.23 23.74
N LYS A 113 -5.64 -17.66 22.70
CA LYS A 113 -6.95 -18.10 22.20
C LYS A 113 -6.87 -19.50 21.56
N GLU A 114 -5.86 -19.74 20.72
CA GLU A 114 -5.65 -21.02 20.03
C GLU A 114 -5.27 -22.16 20.99
N SER A 115 -4.41 -21.87 21.97
CA SER A 115 -4.01 -22.85 23.00
C SER A 115 -5.08 -23.16 24.04
N GLY A 116 -6.23 -22.48 24.00
CA GLY A 116 -7.30 -22.64 25.00
C GLY A 116 -6.95 -22.07 26.39
N ALA A 117 -5.83 -21.36 26.54
CA ALA A 117 -5.43 -20.75 27.80
C ALA A 117 -6.47 -19.74 28.33
N LEU A 118 -7.27 -19.16 27.44
CA LEU A 118 -8.36 -18.24 27.79
C LEU A 118 -9.57 -18.92 28.44
N ALA A 119 -9.66 -20.26 28.41
CA ALA A 119 -10.78 -20.99 29.02
C ALA A 119 -10.83 -20.88 30.56
N LYS A 120 -9.73 -20.44 31.19
CA LYS A 120 -9.64 -20.21 32.64
C LYS A 120 -10.41 -18.97 33.11
N TYR A 121 -10.74 -18.05 32.20
CA TYR A 121 -11.44 -16.81 32.50
C TYR A 121 -12.96 -16.97 32.45
N THR A 122 -13.69 -16.01 33.02
CA THR A 122 -15.15 -15.98 32.96
C THR A 122 -15.65 -15.80 31.52
N LYS A 123 -16.90 -16.21 31.22
CA LYS A 123 -17.49 -16.02 29.89
C LYS A 123 -17.50 -14.55 29.43
N LYS A 124 -17.64 -13.62 30.37
CA LYS A 124 -17.59 -12.18 30.08
C LYS A 124 -16.19 -11.74 29.63
N GLU A 125 -15.15 -12.14 30.37
CA GLU A 125 -13.75 -11.82 30.01
C GLU A 125 -13.33 -12.50 28.70
N GLN A 126 -13.76 -13.75 28.47
CA GLN A 126 -13.53 -14.44 27.20
C GLN A 126 -14.13 -13.67 26.01
N LEU A 127 -15.34 -13.11 26.19
CA LEU A 127 -15.98 -12.26 25.19
C LEU A 127 -15.20 -10.95 24.97
N GLU A 128 -14.71 -10.32 26.05
CA GLU A 128 -13.88 -9.11 25.96
C GLU A 128 -12.57 -9.37 25.19
N PHE A 129 -11.87 -10.47 25.48
CA PHE A 129 -10.68 -10.86 24.72
C PHE A 129 -10.99 -11.15 23.25
N SER A 130 -12.10 -11.84 22.96
CA SER A 130 -12.49 -12.10 21.56
C SER A 130 -12.82 -10.81 20.80
N ASN A 131 -13.48 -9.85 21.46
CA ASN A 131 -13.77 -8.54 20.91
C ASN A 131 -12.49 -7.73 20.69
N GLU A 132 -11.53 -7.79 21.62
CA GLU A 132 -10.24 -7.14 21.50
C GLU A 132 -9.43 -7.71 20.33
N ILE A 133 -9.35 -9.04 20.21
CA ILE A 133 -8.68 -9.72 19.08
C ILE A 133 -9.33 -9.29 17.76
N THR A 134 -10.66 -9.26 17.68
CA THR A 134 -11.37 -8.85 16.46
C THR A 134 -11.09 -7.38 16.09
N LYS A 135 -10.93 -6.51 17.10
CA LYS A 135 -10.57 -5.11 16.88
C LYS A 135 -9.13 -4.98 16.41
N LEU A 136 -8.18 -5.69 17.04
CA LEU A 136 -6.76 -5.64 16.73
C LEU A 136 -6.43 -6.29 15.37
N ALA A 137 -7.11 -7.39 15.02
CA ALA A 137 -6.95 -8.10 13.75
C ALA A 137 -7.11 -7.16 12.54
N LYS A 138 -8.10 -6.25 12.61
CA LYS A 138 -8.33 -5.25 11.55
C LYS A 138 -7.10 -4.40 11.24
N PHE A 139 -6.19 -4.19 12.20
CA PHE A 139 -5.01 -3.34 12.03
C PHE A 139 -3.72 -4.15 11.88
N PHE A 140 -3.60 -5.26 12.62
CA PHE A 140 -2.34 -5.98 12.75
C PHE A 140 -2.22 -7.24 11.88
N ASP A 141 -3.31 -7.78 11.34
CA ASP A 141 -3.26 -8.99 10.49
C ASP A 141 -2.31 -8.83 9.31
N GLY A 142 -2.36 -7.68 8.64
CA GLY A 142 -1.46 -7.40 7.52
C GLY A 142 -0.03 -7.05 7.92
N LEU A 143 0.23 -6.81 9.21
CA LEU A 143 1.55 -6.40 9.72
C LEU A 143 2.27 -7.54 10.47
N GLU A 144 1.69 -8.75 10.55
CA GLU A 144 2.25 -9.87 11.31
C GLU A 144 3.73 -10.13 10.93
N ASN A 145 4.02 -10.16 9.63
CA ASN A 145 5.37 -10.42 9.08
C ASN A 145 6.34 -9.24 9.16
N LEU A 146 5.93 -8.07 9.66
CA LEU A 146 6.77 -6.87 9.71
C LEU A 146 7.59 -6.84 11.00
N ALA A 147 8.79 -7.44 11.00
CA ALA A 147 9.66 -7.52 12.19
C ALA A 147 10.50 -6.25 12.44
N ARG A 148 10.86 -5.55 11.37
CA ARG A 148 11.64 -4.30 11.37
C ARG A 148 10.96 -3.27 10.47
N LEU A 149 11.47 -2.04 10.46
CA LEU A 149 11.03 -1.03 9.49
C LEU A 149 11.14 -1.60 8.06
N PRO A 150 10.14 -1.36 7.20
CA PRO A 150 10.13 -1.88 5.85
C PRO A 150 11.26 -1.26 5.00
N ASP A 151 11.81 -2.04 4.08
CA ASP A 151 12.85 -1.59 3.15
C ASP A 151 12.30 -0.66 2.06
N ALA A 152 10.99 -0.73 1.81
CA ALA A 152 10.24 0.18 0.96
C ALA A 152 8.76 0.18 1.33
N ILE A 153 8.05 1.25 0.98
CA ILE A 153 6.59 1.33 1.08
C ILE A 153 5.99 1.52 -0.32
N PHE A 154 4.92 0.78 -0.59
CA PHE A 154 4.11 0.93 -1.80
C PHE A 154 2.76 1.53 -1.43
N ILE A 155 2.44 2.73 -1.93
CA ILE A 155 1.21 3.45 -1.61
C ILE A 155 0.32 3.56 -2.86
N VAL A 156 -0.94 3.14 -2.74
CA VAL A 156 -1.97 3.45 -3.75
C VAL A 156 -2.68 4.70 -3.28
N ASP A 157 -2.60 5.78 -4.07
CA ASP A 157 -3.13 7.12 -3.77
C ASP A 157 -2.39 7.78 -2.58
N ILE A 158 -1.49 8.73 -2.88
CA ILE A 158 -0.73 9.41 -1.82
C ILE A 158 -1.61 10.38 -1.04
N LYS A 159 -2.55 11.03 -1.73
CA LYS A 159 -3.41 12.06 -1.15
C LYS A 159 -4.29 11.52 -0.03
N GLU A 160 -4.90 10.35 -0.23
CA GLU A 160 -5.67 9.64 0.80
C GLU A 160 -4.78 9.08 1.92
N HIS A 161 -3.49 8.83 1.63
CA HIS A 161 -2.54 8.21 2.57
C HIS A 161 -1.40 9.15 2.98
N GLU A 162 -1.68 10.46 3.08
CA GLU A 162 -0.66 11.49 3.30
C GLU A 162 0.13 11.26 4.60
N THR A 163 -0.53 10.74 5.65
CA THR A 163 0.14 10.41 6.91
C THR A 163 1.19 9.31 6.72
N ALA A 164 0.89 8.26 5.95
CA ALA A 164 1.83 7.19 5.65
C ALA A 164 3.02 7.72 4.84
N PHE A 165 2.74 8.56 3.84
CA PHE A 165 3.78 9.20 3.02
C PHE A 165 4.71 10.09 3.85
N ARG A 166 4.15 10.99 4.68
CA ARG A 166 4.93 11.87 5.56
C ARG A 166 5.79 11.09 6.55
N GLU A 167 5.27 10.00 7.10
CA GLU A 167 6.03 9.13 7.99
C GLU A 167 7.17 8.40 7.26
N ALA A 168 6.94 7.91 6.05
CA ALA A 168 7.97 7.29 5.23
C ALA A 168 9.13 8.25 4.94
N LYS A 169 8.81 9.50 4.59
CA LYS A 169 9.82 10.56 4.39
C LYS A 169 10.63 10.82 5.65
N LYS A 170 9.97 10.98 6.80
CA LYS A 170 10.65 11.21 8.09
C LYS A 170 11.56 10.06 8.52
N THR A 171 11.26 8.84 8.08
CA THR A 171 12.02 7.64 8.40
C THR A 171 12.99 7.21 7.29
N ASN A 172 13.11 8.00 6.22
CA ASN A 172 13.91 7.71 5.02
C ASN A 172 13.58 6.36 4.36
N VAL A 173 12.33 5.89 4.50
CA VAL A 173 11.85 4.70 3.79
C VAL A 173 11.49 5.11 2.36
N PRO A 174 12.08 4.48 1.32
CA PRO A 174 11.79 4.84 -0.06
C PRO A 174 10.33 4.52 -0.42
N VAL A 175 9.68 5.47 -1.08
CA VAL A 175 8.26 5.40 -1.46
C VAL A 175 8.14 5.05 -2.94
N VAL A 176 7.41 3.98 -3.22
CA VAL A 176 6.84 3.66 -4.53
C VAL A 176 5.36 4.01 -4.45
N ALA A 177 4.81 4.74 -5.42
CA ALA A 177 3.41 5.11 -5.35
C ALA A 177 2.74 5.18 -6.72
N ILE A 178 1.44 4.84 -6.74
CA ILE A 178 0.57 5.16 -7.87
C ILE A 178 0.14 6.62 -7.73
N LEU A 179 0.42 7.42 -8.76
CA LEU A 179 0.10 8.85 -8.80
C LEU A 179 -0.92 9.14 -9.91
N ASP A 180 -2.00 9.82 -9.56
CA ASP A 180 -2.91 10.45 -10.49
C ASP A 180 -2.49 11.93 -10.71
N THR A 181 -3.16 12.58 -11.64
CA THR A 181 -3.02 13.98 -12.07
C THR A 181 -3.17 15.03 -10.97
N ASP A 182 -3.79 14.72 -9.83
CA ASP A 182 -3.96 15.64 -8.70
C ASP A 182 -2.97 15.42 -7.54
N ASP A 183 -2.03 14.49 -7.71
CA ASP A 183 -0.97 14.20 -6.75
C ASP A 183 0.27 15.08 -6.92
N ASP A 184 1.03 15.22 -5.83
CA ASP A 184 2.37 15.79 -5.85
C ASP A 184 3.41 14.69 -6.14
N THR A 185 4.24 14.91 -7.16
CA THR A 185 5.30 13.98 -7.56
C THR A 185 6.55 14.11 -6.70
N ASP A 186 6.68 15.21 -5.94
CA ASP A 186 7.87 15.47 -5.15
C ASP A 186 8.08 14.42 -4.05
N ASP A 187 9.33 14.01 -3.90
CA ASP A 187 9.80 13.05 -2.90
C ASP A 187 9.19 11.64 -2.98
N VAL A 188 8.55 11.32 -4.11
CA VAL A 188 8.22 9.94 -4.47
C VAL A 188 9.43 9.35 -5.21
N ALA A 189 10.10 8.38 -4.59
CA ALA A 189 11.33 7.81 -5.16
C ALA A 189 11.06 7.07 -6.48
N TYR A 190 9.93 6.36 -6.56
CA TYR A 190 9.52 5.60 -7.74
C TYR A 190 8.04 5.86 -8.06
N PRO A 191 7.73 6.95 -8.79
CA PRO A 191 6.35 7.25 -9.17
C PRO A 191 5.87 6.33 -10.30
N ILE A 192 4.65 5.83 -10.17
CA ILE A 192 3.93 5.09 -11.20
C ILE A 192 2.71 5.92 -11.58
N PHE A 193 2.74 6.54 -12.75
CA PHE A 193 1.62 7.34 -13.22
C PHE A 193 0.48 6.41 -13.67
N ALA A 194 -0.68 6.51 -13.03
CA ALA A 194 -1.88 5.76 -13.41
C ALA A 194 -3.10 6.26 -12.63
N ASN A 195 -4.29 6.01 -13.16
CA ASN A 195 -5.55 6.23 -12.44
C ASN A 195 -5.60 5.37 -11.16
N ASP A 196 -5.78 6.00 -10.01
CA ASP A 196 -5.85 5.37 -8.68
C ASP A 196 -7.28 5.22 -8.13
N HIS A 197 -8.29 5.73 -8.84
CA HIS A 197 -9.71 5.64 -8.49
C HIS A 197 -10.42 4.46 -9.15
N SER A 198 -9.96 4.06 -10.32
CA SER A 198 -10.51 2.93 -11.06
C SER A 198 -9.92 1.63 -10.54
N LYS A 199 -10.78 0.75 -10.02
CA LYS A 199 -10.40 -0.61 -9.62
C LYS A 199 -9.66 -1.34 -10.75
N SER A 200 -10.18 -1.28 -11.97
CA SER A 200 -9.57 -1.93 -13.14
C SER A 200 -8.18 -1.37 -13.48
N SER A 201 -7.94 -0.09 -13.20
CA SER A 201 -6.63 0.54 -13.42
C SER A 201 -5.62 0.04 -12.39
N ILE A 202 -5.98 0.10 -11.11
CA ILE A 202 -5.13 -0.39 -10.01
C ILE A 202 -4.82 -1.87 -10.19
N GLU A 203 -5.83 -2.68 -10.52
CA GLU A 203 -5.65 -4.12 -10.83
C GLU A 203 -4.64 -4.32 -11.96
N TRP A 204 -4.76 -3.57 -13.06
CA TRP A 204 -3.83 -3.65 -14.18
C TRP A 204 -2.39 -3.30 -13.79
N VAL A 205 -2.20 -2.22 -13.03
CA VAL A 205 -0.87 -1.79 -12.55
C VAL A 205 -0.27 -2.88 -11.65
N MET A 206 -1.03 -3.34 -10.66
CA MET A 206 -0.57 -4.34 -9.70
C MET A 206 -0.27 -5.69 -10.36
N GLU A 207 -1.05 -6.08 -11.37
CA GLU A 207 -0.82 -7.29 -12.17
C GLU A 207 0.48 -7.17 -12.97
N LYS A 208 0.72 -6.03 -13.63
CA LYS A 208 1.98 -5.81 -14.37
C LYS A 208 3.20 -5.81 -13.46
N ILE A 209 3.08 -5.25 -12.26
CA ILE A 209 4.15 -5.33 -11.26
C ILE A 209 4.39 -6.79 -10.85
N LYS A 210 3.32 -7.53 -10.58
CA LYS A 210 3.39 -8.94 -10.19
C LYS A 210 4.06 -9.80 -11.27
N GLU A 211 3.68 -9.63 -12.53
CA GLU A 211 4.33 -10.27 -13.68
C GLU A 211 5.82 -9.90 -13.77
N GLY A 212 6.14 -8.60 -13.65
CA GLY A 212 7.53 -8.12 -13.74
C GLY A 212 8.45 -8.66 -12.64
N ILE A 213 7.94 -8.84 -11.43
CA ILE A 213 8.67 -9.46 -10.33
C ILE A 213 8.89 -10.96 -10.59
N LYS A 214 7.85 -11.67 -11.04
CA LYS A 214 7.91 -13.13 -11.32
C LYS A 214 8.77 -13.50 -12.53
N ASN A 215 8.75 -12.71 -13.60
CA ASN A 215 9.49 -12.97 -14.85
C ASN A 215 11.03 -12.86 -14.70
N GLY A 216 11.57 -12.84 -13.48
CA GLY A 216 12.99 -13.06 -13.27
C GLY A 216 13.31 -13.95 -12.08
N GLU A 217 12.39 -14.81 -11.67
CA GLU A 217 12.75 -16.09 -11.06
C GLU A 217 13.39 -17.01 -12.11
#